data_AF-A0A378N631-F1
#
_entry.id   AF-A0A378N631-F1
#
_cell.length_a   1.000
_cell.length_b   1.000
_cell.length_c   1.000
_cell.angle_alpha   90.00
_cell.angle_beta   90.00
_cell.angle_gamma   90.00
#
_symmetry.space_group_name_H-M   'P 1'
#
loop_
_entity.id
_entity.type
_entity.pdbx_description
1 polymer ?
#
loop_
_entity_poly.entity_id
_entity_poly.type
_entity_poly.pdbx_seq_one_letter_code
_entity_poly.pdbx_strand_id
1 'polypeptide(L)'
;MPDLEVPTAESIISPFKKLLPDLQNFELNKRTAQCPVWTFNIEYLRFHYELREHCDLIEPHKEILKLLFGIIWAFIALRYVLSA
;
A
#
# COMPACT_ATOMS: atom_id res chain seq x y z
N MET A 1 -38.40 8.91 9.63
CA MET A 1 -37.12 9.06 8.89
C MET A 1 -36.73 7.65 8.51
N PRO A 2 -36.53 7.28 7.24
CA PRO A 2 -36.19 5.90 6.93
C PRO A 2 -34.84 5.58 7.56
N ASP A 3 -34.79 4.48 8.33
CA ASP A 3 -33.56 3.95 8.89
C ASP A 3 -32.64 3.56 7.73
N LEU A 4 -31.53 4.29 7.58
CA LEU A 4 -30.51 3.99 6.59
C LEU A 4 -29.63 2.89 7.18
N GLU A 5 -29.97 1.62 6.91
CA GLU A 5 -29.13 0.50 7.28
C GLU A 5 -27.74 0.69 6.65
N VAL A 6 -26.73 0.86 7.51
CA VAL A 6 -25.35 1.04 7.08
C VAL A 6 -24.90 -0.24 6.35
N PRO A 7 -24.48 -0.14 5.09
CA PRO A 7 -24.12 -1.32 4.31
C PRO A 7 -22.91 -2.01 4.93
N THR A 8 -22.95 -3.35 4.94
CA THR A 8 -21.81 -4.17 5.35
C THR A 8 -20.64 -3.97 4.39
N ALA A 9 -19.40 -4.05 4.88
CA ALA A 9 -18.21 -3.92 4.04
C ALA A 9 -18.23 -4.83 2.80
N GLU A 10 -18.82 -6.02 2.92
CA GLU A 10 -18.98 -6.96 1.82
C GLU A 10 -19.88 -6.46 0.69
N SER A 11 -21.00 -5.80 1.01
CA SER A 11 -21.92 -5.28 -0.01
C SER A 11 -21.31 -4.13 -0.78
N ILE A 12 -20.51 -3.28 -0.11
CA ILE A 12 -19.75 -2.18 -0.72
C ILE A 12 -18.69 -2.71 -1.71
N ILE A 13 -18.01 -3.81 -1.38
CA ILE A 13 -16.88 -4.34 -2.16
C ILE A 13 -17.35 -5.29 -3.28
N SER A 14 -18.54 -5.88 -3.16
CA SER A 14 -19.11 -6.81 -4.14
C SER A 14 -19.09 -6.35 -5.61
N PRO A 15 -19.44 -5.09 -5.97
CA PRO A 15 -19.33 -4.63 -7.35
C PRO A 15 -17.88 -4.57 -7.85
N PHE A 16 -16.93 -4.15 -7.02
CA PHE A 16 -15.52 -4.07 -7.39
C PHE A 16 -14.90 -5.44 -7.64
N LYS A 17 -15.29 -6.46 -6.85
CA LYS A 17 -14.87 -7.85 -7.10
C LYS A 17 -15.30 -8.32 -8.49
N LYS A 18 -16.52 -7.98 -8.94
CA LYS A 18 -17.03 -8.36 -10.27
C LYS A 18 -16.33 -7.62 -11.41
N LEU A 19 -15.95 -6.35 -11.20
CA LEU A 19 -15.31 -5.51 -12.21
C LEU A 19 -13.81 -5.82 -12.38
N LEU A 20 -13.17 -6.35 -11.34
CA LEU A 20 -11.73 -6.59 -11.31
C LEU A 20 -11.44 -8.05 -10.89
N PRO A 21 -11.84 -9.05 -11.71
CA PRO A 21 -11.65 -10.47 -11.40
C PRO A 21 -10.18 -10.83 -11.22
N ASP A 22 -9.29 -10.18 -11.98
CA ASP A 22 -7.84 -10.41 -11.92
C ASP A 22 -7.20 -9.93 -10.62
N LEU A 23 -7.83 -8.96 -9.92
CA LEU A 23 -7.34 -8.47 -8.64
C LEU A 23 -7.74 -9.36 -7.46
N GLN A 24 -8.69 -10.28 -7.64
CA GLN A 24 -9.15 -11.15 -6.56
C GLN A 24 -8.05 -12.10 -6.07
N ASN A 25 -7.13 -12.48 -6.96
CA ASN A 25 -5.95 -13.30 -6.64
C ASN A 25 -4.66 -12.53 -6.94
N PHE A 26 -4.67 -11.21 -6.77
CA PHE A 26 -3.46 -10.42 -6.94
C PHE A 26 -2.48 -10.74 -5.81
N GLU A 27 -1.56 -11.66 -6.11
CA GLU A 27 -0.40 -11.87 -5.28
C GLU A 27 0.59 -10.74 -5.57
N LEU A 28 0.76 -9.87 -4.58
CA LEU A 28 1.88 -8.95 -4.52
C LEU A 28 3.16 -9.78 -4.55
N ASN A 29 3.76 -9.90 -5.73
CA ASN A 29 5.09 -10.49 -5.87
C ASN A 29 6.00 -9.78 -4.87
N LYS A 30 6.82 -10.53 -4.11
CA LYS A 30 7.72 -10.02 -3.04
C LYS A 30 8.87 -9.18 -3.61
N ARG A 31 8.57 -8.31 -4.57
CA ARG A 31 9.45 -7.24 -5.00
C ARG A 31 9.53 -6.29 -3.83
N THR A 32 10.75 -6.05 -3.38
CA THR A 32 11.10 -4.96 -2.48
C THR A 32 10.32 -3.72 -2.93
N ALA A 33 9.46 -3.16 -2.07
CA ALA A 33 8.69 -1.96 -2.36
C ALA A 33 9.66 -0.87 -2.82
N GLN A 34 9.79 -0.70 -4.13
CA GLN A 34 10.67 0.28 -4.75
C GLN A 34 9.74 1.38 -5.24
N CYS A 35 9.98 2.60 -4.78
CA CYS A 35 9.09 3.70 -5.03
C CYS A 35 9.08 3.95 -6.55
N PRO A 36 7.94 3.70 -7.22
CA PRO A 36 7.94 3.68 -8.67
C PRO A 36 8.02 5.11 -9.19
N VAL A 37 9.14 5.45 -9.81
CA VAL A 37 9.34 6.76 -10.44
C VAL A 37 8.60 6.74 -11.77
N TRP A 38 7.29 7.03 -11.74
CA TRP A 38 6.50 7.16 -12.95
C TRP A 38 6.79 8.51 -13.59
N THR A 39 7.41 8.49 -14.76
CA THR A 39 7.60 9.66 -15.61
C THR A 39 6.44 9.71 -16.61
N PHE A 40 5.54 10.68 -16.47
CA PHE A 40 4.49 10.91 -17.48
C PHE A 40 4.99 11.98 -18.45
N ASN A 41 5.11 11.61 -19.72
CA ASN A 41 5.43 12.54 -20.79
C ASN A 41 4.19 12.76 -21.65
N ILE A 42 3.59 13.94 -21.52
CA ILE A 42 2.44 14.35 -22.32
C ILE A 42 2.93 15.30 -23.41
N GLU A 43 3.33 14.72 -24.55
CA GLU A 43 3.91 15.41 -25.71
C GLU A 43 3.06 16.60 -26.18
N TYR A 44 1.73 16.45 -26.14
CA TYR A 44 0.76 17.46 -26.59
C TYR A 44 0.55 18.63 -25.61
N LEU A 45 0.94 18.49 -24.34
CA LEU A 45 0.87 19.56 -23.33
C LEU A 45 2.25 20.09 -22.90
N ARG A 46 3.37 19.54 -23.41
CA ARG A 46 4.74 19.83 -22.93
C ARG A 46 4.84 19.80 -21.40
N PHE A 47 4.13 18.86 -20.77
CA PHE A 47 4.12 18.70 -19.33
C PHE A 47 4.93 17.45 -18.98
N HIS A 48 6.07 17.68 -18.31
CA HIS A 48 6.89 16.64 -17.72
C HIS A 48 6.66 16.68 -16.21
N TYR A 49 5.96 15.68 -15.68
CA TYR A 49 5.75 15.54 -14.24
C TYR A 49 6.35 14.22 -13.78
N GLU A 50 7.36 14.33 -12.92
CA GLU A 50 7.96 13.20 -12.23
C GLU A 50 7.32 13.11 -10.85
N LEU A 51 6.57 12.05 -10.58
CA LEU A 51 6.04 11.74 -9.25
C LEU A 51 7.20 11.25 -8.37
N ARG A 52 8.05 12.18 -7.95
CA ARG A 52 9.27 11.94 -7.18
C ARG A 52 9.15 12.40 -5.72
N GLU A 53 8.15 13.22 -5.42
CA GLU A 53 8.10 14.04 -4.20
C GLU A 53 8.21 13.25 -2.88
N HIS A 54 7.59 12.07 -2.78
CA HIS A 54 7.65 11.25 -1.56
C HIS A 54 8.69 10.13 -1.63
N CYS A 55 9.23 9.85 -2.82
CA CYS A 55 10.20 8.78 -3.03
C CYS A 55 11.62 9.21 -2.63
N ASP A 56 11.99 10.47 -2.86
CA ASP A 56 13.32 10.98 -2.51
C ASP A 56 13.62 10.95 -1.00
N LEU A 57 12.59 10.96 -0.14
CA LEU A 57 12.78 10.90 1.31
C LEU A 57 12.87 9.47 1.84
N ILE A 58 12.08 8.55 1.27
CA ILE A 58 11.91 7.20 1.80
C ILE A 58 12.94 6.24 1.21
N GLU A 59 13.27 6.35 -0.07
CA GLU A 59 14.21 5.45 -0.75
C GLU A 59 15.64 5.48 -0.12
N PRO A 60 16.24 6.63 0.25
CA PRO A 60 17.59 6.64 0.82
C PRO A 60 17.66 6.07 2.24
N HIS A 61 16.54 6.08 2.98
CA HIS A 61 16.48 5.66 4.39
C HIS A 61 15.68 4.37 4.60
N LYS A 62 15.27 3.70 3.52
CA LYS A 62 14.44 2.49 3.54
C LYS A 62 15.01 1.38 4.40
N GLU A 63 16.33 1.15 4.34
CA GLU A 63 16.97 0.11 5.15
C GLU A 63 16.96 0.45 6.64
N ILE A 64 17.11 1.72 7.00
CA ILE A 64 17.03 2.18 8.39
C ILE A 64 15.60 2.00 8.91
N LEU A 65 14.59 2.41 8.14
CA LEU A 65 13.18 2.20 8.49
C LEU A 65 12.87 0.71 8.68
N LYS A 66 13.30 -0.13 7.74
CA LYS A 66 13.09 -1.58 7.77
C LYS A 66 13.68 -2.20 9.04
N LEU A 67 14.88 -1.75 9.44
CA LEU A 67 15.54 -2.23 10.65
C LEU A 67 14.80 -1.78 11.91
N LEU A 68 14.40 -0.51 12.00
CA LEU A 68 13.65 0.02 13.13
C LEU A 68 12.31 -0.70 13.33
N PHE A 69 11.51 -0.81 12.26
CA PHE A 69 10.25 -1.54 12.31
C PHE A 69 10.46 -3.04 12.61
N GLY A 70 11.51 -3.64 12.06
CA GLY A 70 11.89 -5.02 12.36
C GLY A 70 12.16 -5.25 13.85
N ILE A 71 12.89 -4.33 14.50
CA ILE A 71 13.16 -4.40 15.94
C ILE A 71 11.85 -4.24 16.75
N ILE A 72 11.02 -3.26 16.39
CA ILE A 72 9.74 -3.03 17.09
C ILE A 72 8.85 -4.28 17.00
N TRP A 73 8.69 -4.86 15.81
CA TRP A 73 7.92 -6.08 15.62
C TRP A 73 8.53 -7.28 16.35
N ALA A 74 9.86 -7.40 16.41
CA ALA A 74 10.53 -8.45 17.17
C ALA A 74 10.22 -8.34 18.68
N PHE A 75 10.25 -7.12 19.25
CA PHE A 75 9.88 -6.90 20.65
C PHE A 75 8.40 -7.20 20.92
N ILE A 76 7.49 -6.79 20.02
CA ILE A 76 6.06 -7.07 20.14
C ILE A 76 5.82 -8.58 20.10
N ALA A 77 6.43 -9.28 19.13
CA ALA A 77 6.31 -10.74 19.01
C ALA A 77 6.84 -11.45 20.25
N LEU A 78 8.00 -11.03 20.77
CA LEU A 78 8.58 -11.57 21.99
C LEU A 78 7.63 -11.38 23.19
N ARG A 79 7.08 -10.17 23.36
CA ARG A 79 6.11 -9.87 24.43
C ARG A 79 4.85 -10.72 24.31
N TYR A 80 4.35 -10.94 23.09
CA TYR A 80 3.19 -11.78 22.86
C TYR A 80 3.46 -13.23 23.29
N VAL A 81 4.62 -13.79 22.93
CA VAL A 81 5.02 -15.15 23.33
C VAL A 81 5.20 -15.28 24.85
N LEU A 82 5.79 -14.28 25.51
CA LEU A 82 6.01 -14.27 26.96
C LEU A 82 4.76 -13.92 27.78
N SER A 83 3.67 -13.47 27.15
CA SER A 83 2.41 -13.18 27.83
C SER A 83 1.48 -14.40 27.93
N ALA A 84 1.91 -15.55 27.41
CA ALA A 84 1.28 -16.85 27.62
C ALA A 84 1.83 -17.53 28.87
#